data_AF-A0A7Z8VLF8-F1
#
_entry.id   AF-A0A7Z8VLF8-F1
#
_cell.length_a   1.000
_cell.length_b   1.000
_cell.length_c   1.000
_cell.angle_alpha   90.00
_cell.angle_beta   90.00
_cell.angle_gamma   90.00
#
_symmetry.space_group_name_H-M   'P 1'
#
loop_
_entity.id
_entity.type
_entity.pdbx_description
1 polymer ?
#
loop_
_entity_poly.entity_id
_entity_poly.type
_entity_poly.pdbx_seq_one_letter_code
_entity_poly.pdbx_strand_id
1 'polypeptide(L)'
;YVEAPTVDISSNVTLITPEPFLSENQIKPVLTELTSLVPEQHKTKKTVQAGLKSYEKKHGFDYVKRNILYSNSKADKSYAGFLNKSLKDDWGHDWELEQKEVPVKEVWERQGFTSEKEYNEIMYRKQMKNYNKKPRPD
;
A
#
# COMPACT_ATOMS: atom_id res chain seq x y z
N TYR A 1 -49.54 -44.54 -10.71
CA TYR A 1 -49.42 -43.18 -10.15
C TYR A 1 -48.42 -43.26 -9.00
N VAL A 2 -47.27 -42.59 -8.96
CA VAL A 2 -46.52 -41.67 -9.83
C VAL A 2 -45.05 -41.71 -9.33
N GLU A 3 -44.13 -41.35 -10.21
CA GLU A 3 -42.66 -41.44 -10.12
C GLU A 3 -42.01 -40.64 -8.98
N ALA A 4 -40.80 -41.05 -8.56
CA ALA A 4 -39.83 -40.22 -7.80
C ALA A 4 -39.06 -39.30 -8.78
N PRO A 5 -38.43 -38.17 -8.35
CA PRO A 5 -37.09 -38.27 -7.76
C PRO A 5 -36.68 -37.13 -6.77
N THR A 6 -35.52 -37.36 -6.14
CA THR A 6 -34.69 -36.51 -5.28
C THR A 6 -34.22 -35.20 -5.92
N VAL A 7 -34.07 -34.12 -5.12
CA VAL A 7 -33.19 -32.98 -5.44
C VAL A 7 -32.32 -32.62 -4.24
N ASP A 8 -31.03 -32.77 -4.47
CA ASP A 8 -29.84 -32.36 -3.69
C ASP A 8 -29.65 -30.82 -3.76
N ILE A 9 -28.53 -30.31 -3.23
CA ILE A 9 -27.88 -28.97 -3.41
C ILE A 9 -27.59 -28.38 -2.01
N SER A 10 -26.47 -28.74 -1.40
CA SER A 10 -25.12 -28.23 -1.68
C SER A 10 -24.99 -26.74 -1.38
N SER A 11 -24.28 -26.45 -0.28
CA SER A 11 -23.21 -25.45 -0.15
C SER A 11 -23.34 -24.11 -0.90
N ASN A 12 -23.14 -23.01 -0.18
CA ASN A 12 -22.04 -22.04 -0.40
C ASN A 12 -22.34 -20.72 0.35
N VAL A 13 -21.96 -20.63 1.62
CA VAL A 13 -21.72 -19.33 2.25
C VAL A 13 -20.31 -18.91 1.86
N THR A 14 -20.17 -18.33 0.67
CA THR A 14 -18.97 -17.58 0.31
C THR A 14 -19.29 -16.11 0.51
N LEU A 15 -18.63 -15.51 1.50
CA LEU A 15 -18.59 -14.08 1.71
C LEU A 15 -17.80 -13.47 0.55
N ILE A 16 -18.47 -13.22 -0.57
CA ILE A 16 -17.89 -12.52 -1.71
C ILE A 16 -18.06 -11.04 -1.42
N THR A 17 -17.04 -10.40 -0.88
CA THR A 17 -16.89 -8.94 -0.96
C THR A 17 -16.91 -8.60 -2.45
N PRO A 18 -17.91 -7.88 -2.98
CA PRO A 18 -17.83 -7.42 -4.35
C PRO A 18 -16.77 -6.31 -4.37
N GLU A 19 -15.59 -6.60 -4.91
CA GLU A 19 -14.75 -5.52 -5.43
C GLU A 19 -15.61 -4.71 -6.41
N PRO A 20 -15.61 -3.37 -6.32
CA PRO A 20 -16.42 -2.55 -7.19
C PRO A 20 -15.82 -2.59 -8.59
N PHE A 21 -16.31 -3.50 -9.42
CA PHE A 21 -16.12 -3.42 -10.87
C PHE A 21 -16.73 -2.09 -11.34
N LEU A 22 -15.88 -1.09 -11.53
CA LEU A 22 -16.29 0.22 -12.04
C LEU A 22 -16.93 0.03 -13.42
N SER A 23 -18.17 0.48 -13.56
CA SER A 23 -18.86 0.50 -14.86
C SER A 23 -18.07 1.32 -15.88
N GLU A 24 -18.15 0.97 -17.16
CA GLU A 24 -17.34 1.56 -18.25
C GLU A 24 -17.43 3.09 -18.36
N ASN A 25 -18.52 3.68 -17.83
CA ASN A 25 -18.72 5.12 -17.76
C ASN A 25 -17.89 5.82 -16.68
N GLN A 26 -17.45 5.10 -15.64
CA GLN A 26 -16.61 5.60 -14.54
C GLN A 26 -15.10 5.43 -14.84
N ILE A 27 -14.73 4.63 -15.84
CA ILE A 27 -13.32 4.38 -16.19
C ILE A 27 -12.65 5.64 -16.79
N LYS A 28 -13.43 6.48 -17.49
CA LYS A 28 -12.91 7.71 -18.11
C LYS A 28 -12.33 8.70 -17.09
N PRO A 29 -13.07 9.14 -16.04
CA PRO A 29 -12.52 10.08 -15.06
C PRO A 29 -11.34 9.47 -14.29
N VAL A 30 -11.40 8.18 -13.95
CA VAL A 30 -10.32 7.46 -13.24
C VAL A 30 -9.03 7.46 -14.07
N LEU A 31 -9.11 7.19 -15.38
CA LEU A 31 -7.95 7.26 -16.26
C LEU A 31 -7.41 8.68 -16.43
N THR A 32 -8.28 9.69 -16.43
CA THR A 32 -7.85 11.10 -16.45
C THR A 32 -7.06 11.43 -15.18
N GLU A 33 -7.52 10.95 -14.02
CA GLU A 33 -6.83 11.13 -12.74
C GLU A 33 -5.47 10.42 -12.73
N LEU A 34 -5.41 9.15 -13.15
CA LEU A 34 -4.13 8.41 -13.26
C LEU A 34 -3.17 9.08 -14.25
N THR A 35 -3.68 9.57 -15.38
CA THR A 35 -2.87 10.29 -16.36
C THR A 35 -2.35 11.62 -15.80
N SER A 36 -3.07 12.27 -14.88
CA SER A 36 -2.62 13.51 -14.26
C SER A 36 -1.36 13.32 -13.40
N LEU A 37 -1.19 12.13 -12.81
CA LEU A 37 -0.06 11.74 -11.96
C LEU A 37 1.21 11.41 -12.76
N VAL A 38 1.08 11.11 -14.05
CA VAL A 38 2.21 10.85 -14.95
C VAL A 38 2.91 12.17 -15.29
N PRO A 39 4.26 12.23 -15.40
CA PRO A 39 4.97 13.42 -15.84
C PRO A 39 4.48 13.90 -17.21
N GLU A 40 4.34 15.21 -17.41
CA GLU A 40 3.72 15.80 -18.59
C GLU A 40 4.32 15.30 -19.92
N GLN A 41 5.64 15.13 -19.94
CA GLN A 41 6.42 14.58 -21.07
C GLN A 41 6.04 13.16 -21.48
N HIS A 42 5.28 12.44 -20.65
CA HIS A 42 4.92 11.04 -20.84
C HIS A 42 3.40 10.79 -20.88
N LYS A 43 2.57 11.79 -20.53
CA LYS A 43 1.09 11.69 -20.55
C LYS A 43 0.52 11.30 -21.90
N THR A 44 1.14 11.78 -22.99
CA THR A 44 0.68 11.56 -24.37
C THR A 44 1.23 10.28 -25.01
N LYS A 45 2.13 9.56 -24.32
CA LYS A 45 2.73 8.33 -24.86
C LYS A 45 1.68 7.22 -24.88
N LYS A 46 1.41 6.68 -26.08
CA LYS A 46 0.44 5.59 -26.30
C LYS A 46 0.71 4.38 -25.40
N THR A 47 1.99 4.02 -25.21
CA THR A 47 2.38 2.89 -24.36
C THR A 47 2.03 3.11 -22.90
N VAL A 48 2.13 4.35 -22.39
CA VAL A 48 1.72 4.69 -21.02
C VAL A 48 0.22 4.58 -20.91
N GLN A 49 -0.53 5.23 -21.80
CA GLN A 49 -2.00 5.20 -21.80
C GLN A 49 -2.57 3.77 -21.91
N ALA A 50 -1.98 2.94 -22.77
CA ALA A 50 -2.36 1.53 -22.92
C ALA A 50 -2.10 0.73 -21.65
N GLY A 51 -0.97 0.98 -20.98
CA GLY A 51 -0.65 0.39 -19.67
C GLY A 51 -1.68 0.80 -18.62
N LEU A 52 -1.90 2.11 -18.44
CA LEU A 52 -2.87 2.62 -17.47
C LEU A 52 -4.26 1.99 -17.66
N LYS A 53 -4.79 2.01 -18.90
CA LYS A 53 -6.10 1.42 -19.22
C LYS A 53 -6.17 -0.08 -18.94
N SER A 54 -5.10 -0.82 -19.26
CA SER A 54 -5.11 -2.28 -19.13
C SER A 54 -4.98 -2.73 -17.68
N TYR A 55 -4.12 -2.07 -16.89
CA TYR A 55 -3.88 -2.44 -15.51
C TYR A 55 -4.93 -1.86 -14.56
N GLU A 56 -5.51 -0.69 -14.86
CA GLU A 56 -6.62 -0.13 -14.08
C GLU A 56 -7.84 -1.07 -14.16
N LYS A 57 -8.18 -1.55 -15.37
CA LYS A 57 -9.26 -2.52 -15.55
C LYS A 57 -9.03 -3.85 -14.82
N LYS A 58 -7.77 -4.25 -14.62
CA LYS A 58 -7.41 -5.56 -14.05
C LYS A 58 -7.22 -5.54 -12.54
N HIS A 59 -6.67 -4.47 -12.00
CA HIS A 59 -6.22 -4.39 -10.61
C HIS A 59 -6.79 -3.17 -9.85
N GLY A 60 -7.45 -2.24 -10.55
CA GLY A 60 -8.02 -1.04 -9.97
C GLY A 60 -7.07 0.16 -9.89
N PHE A 61 -7.64 1.28 -9.43
CA PHE A 61 -6.97 2.58 -9.40
C PHE A 61 -5.74 2.61 -8.48
N ASP A 62 -5.86 2.14 -7.23
CA ASP A 62 -4.78 2.23 -6.25
C ASP A 62 -3.54 1.44 -6.68
N TYR A 63 -3.74 0.29 -7.35
CA TYR A 63 -2.67 -0.49 -7.96
C TYR A 63 -1.88 0.33 -8.97
N VAL A 64 -2.57 0.99 -9.90
CA VAL A 64 -1.91 1.77 -10.93
C VAL A 64 -1.27 3.02 -10.35
N LYS A 65 -1.95 3.68 -9.41
CA LYS A 65 -1.48 4.88 -8.72
C LYS A 65 -0.14 4.65 -8.01
N ARG A 66 -0.01 3.61 -7.17
CA ARG A 66 1.26 3.34 -6.46
C ARG A 66 2.42 3.08 -7.43
N ASN A 67 2.17 2.40 -8.54
CA ASN A 67 3.17 2.09 -9.55
C ASN A 67 3.57 3.32 -10.37
N ILE A 68 2.64 4.25 -10.63
CA ILE A 68 2.97 5.57 -11.21
C ILE A 68 3.90 6.34 -10.27
N LEU A 69 3.54 6.43 -8.97
CA LEU A 69 4.34 7.18 -8.00
C LEU A 69 5.76 6.61 -7.87
N TYR A 70 5.89 5.29 -7.79
CA TYR A 70 7.20 4.63 -7.80
C TYR A 70 8.00 4.95 -9.06
N SER A 71 7.35 4.87 -10.22
CA SER A 71 7.98 5.17 -11.51
C SER A 71 8.41 6.64 -11.60
N ASN A 72 7.63 7.57 -11.06
CA ASN A 72 7.99 8.99 -11.00
C ASN A 72 9.27 9.22 -10.19
N SER A 73 9.48 8.43 -9.13
CA SER A 73 10.64 8.57 -8.25
C SER A 73 11.89 7.82 -8.75
N LYS A 74 11.74 6.73 -9.52
CA LYS A 74 12.85 5.81 -9.84
C LYS A 74 13.19 5.70 -11.33
N ALA A 75 12.35 6.20 -12.23
CA ALA A 75 12.60 6.06 -13.66
C ALA A 75 13.65 7.07 -14.14
N ASP A 76 14.84 6.60 -14.50
CA ASP A 76 15.91 7.46 -15.04
C ASP A 76 15.81 7.69 -16.55
N LYS A 77 15.80 6.62 -17.35
CA LYS A 77 16.00 6.69 -18.82
C LYS A 77 14.69 6.58 -19.61
N SER A 78 13.95 5.50 -19.38
CA SER A 78 12.73 5.19 -20.14
C SER A 78 11.56 5.02 -19.20
N TYR A 79 10.84 6.11 -18.96
CA TYR A 79 9.67 6.11 -18.11
C TYR A 79 8.60 5.09 -18.56
N ALA A 80 8.29 5.05 -19.86
CA ALA A 80 7.24 4.15 -20.37
C ALA A 80 7.60 2.67 -20.20
N GLY A 81 8.87 2.31 -20.42
CA GLY A 81 9.35 0.94 -20.20
C GLY A 81 9.41 0.60 -18.72
N PHE A 82 9.87 1.54 -17.89
CA PHE A 82 9.96 1.38 -16.45
C PHE A 82 8.58 1.22 -15.81
N LEU A 83 7.62 2.09 -16.15
CA LEU A 83 6.25 2.03 -15.66
C LEU A 83 5.57 0.71 -16.05
N ASN A 84 5.76 0.22 -17.28
CA ASN A 84 5.18 -1.07 -17.65
C ASN A 84 5.78 -2.26 -16.89
N LYS A 85 7.06 -2.21 -16.52
CA LYS A 85 7.67 -3.22 -15.64
C LYS A 85 7.13 -3.10 -14.23
N SER A 86 7.08 -1.89 -13.67
CA SER A 86 6.47 -1.61 -12.37
C SER A 86 5.04 -2.13 -12.30
N LEU A 87 4.21 -1.82 -13.30
CA LEU A 87 2.82 -2.29 -13.36
C LEU A 87 2.70 -3.82 -13.51
N LYS A 88 3.69 -4.49 -14.11
CA LYS A 88 3.68 -5.94 -14.30
C LYS A 88 4.06 -6.69 -13.01
N ASP A 89 5.10 -6.21 -12.34
CA ASP A 89 5.73 -6.88 -11.19
C ASP A 89 5.34 -6.22 -9.84
N ASP A 90 4.48 -5.21 -9.88
CA ASP A 90 3.96 -4.43 -8.74
C ASP A 90 5.01 -3.80 -7.83
N TRP A 91 6.10 -3.28 -8.41
CA TRP A 91 7.20 -2.66 -7.64
C TRP A 91 6.76 -1.49 -6.74
N GLY A 92 5.64 -0.84 -7.07
CA GLY A 92 5.09 0.23 -6.24
C GLY A 92 4.55 -0.25 -4.89
N HIS A 93 4.26 -1.54 -4.71
CA HIS A 93 3.77 -2.06 -3.44
C HIS A 93 4.86 -2.08 -2.37
N ASP A 94 6.00 -2.72 -2.66
CA ASP A 94 7.14 -2.79 -1.74
C ASP A 94 7.64 -1.39 -1.39
N TRP A 95 7.75 -0.52 -2.40
CA TRP A 95 8.15 0.86 -2.16
C TRP A 95 7.15 1.65 -1.31
N GLU A 96 5.85 1.45 -1.48
CA GLU A 96 4.85 2.10 -0.64
C GLU A 96 4.95 1.63 0.82
N LEU A 97 5.25 0.34 1.04
CA LEU A 97 5.54 -0.19 2.37
C LEU A 97 6.79 0.46 2.97
N GLU A 98 7.89 0.57 2.21
CA GLU A 98 9.11 1.26 2.65
C GLU A 98 8.85 2.75 3.00
N GLN A 99 7.94 3.43 2.30
CA GLN A 99 7.58 4.82 2.63
C GLN A 99 6.69 4.91 3.88
N LYS A 100 5.82 3.92 4.10
CA LYS A 100 4.91 3.85 5.27
C LYS A 100 5.61 3.34 6.51
N GLU A 101 6.67 2.54 6.35
CA GLU A 101 7.70 2.34 7.33
C GLU A 101 8.40 3.69 7.52
N VAL A 102 7.72 4.58 8.26
CA VAL A 102 8.34 5.72 8.91
C VAL A 102 9.66 5.20 9.42
N PRO A 103 10.82 5.77 9.03
CA PRO A 103 12.07 5.34 9.64
C PRO A 103 11.78 5.34 11.12
N VAL A 104 12.01 4.20 11.77
CA VAL A 104 11.96 4.11 13.21
C VAL A 104 13.04 5.09 13.65
N LYS A 105 12.68 6.38 13.69
CA LYS A 105 13.36 7.41 14.45
C LYS A 105 13.37 6.78 15.80
N GLU A 106 14.53 6.23 16.12
CA GLU A 106 14.73 5.46 17.32
C GLU A 106 14.09 6.27 18.43
N VAL A 107 13.28 5.60 19.25
CA VAL A 107 12.29 6.21 20.15
C VAL A 107 12.85 7.44 20.90
N TRP A 108 14.15 7.47 21.17
CA TRP A 108 14.91 8.59 21.71
C TRP A 108 14.83 9.91 20.91
N GLU A 109 14.84 9.92 19.56
CA GLU A 109 14.71 11.15 18.76
C GLU A 109 13.34 11.82 18.95
N ARG A 110 12.27 11.01 19.11
CA ARG A 110 10.90 11.51 19.29
C ARG A 110 10.68 12.09 20.68
N GLN A 111 11.39 11.57 21.68
CA GLN A 111 11.40 12.16 23.02
C GLN A 111 12.36 13.36 23.14
N GLY A 112 13.05 13.76 22.07
CA GLY A 112 13.95 14.91 22.07
C GLY A 112 15.29 14.64 22.77
N PHE A 113 15.69 13.38 22.90
CA PHE A 113 17.01 13.02 23.43
C PHE A 113 18.08 13.16 22.36
N THR A 114 19.29 13.51 22.78
CA THR A 114 20.42 13.77 21.87
C THR A 114 21.21 12.51 21.54
N SER A 115 20.97 11.41 22.26
CA SER A 115 21.62 10.10 22.06
C SER A 115 20.84 8.97 22.72
N GLU A 116 20.93 7.76 22.16
CA GLU A 116 20.43 6.52 22.77
C GLU A 116 20.95 6.31 24.21
N LYS A 117 22.20 6.69 24.51
CA LYS A 117 22.77 6.59 25.86
C LYS A 117 22.00 7.43 26.88
N GLU A 118 21.59 8.63 26.48
CA GLU A 118 20.82 9.54 27.32
C GLU A 118 19.43 8.96 27.63
N TYR A 119 18.77 8.42 26.60
CA TYR A 119 17.50 7.71 26.76
C TYR A 119 17.61 6.50 27.70
N ASN A 120 18.63 5.66 27.51
CA ASN A 120 18.86 4.48 28.35
C ASN A 120 19.13 4.84 29.82
N GLU A 121 19.93 5.87 30.08
CA GLU A 121 20.21 6.37 31.44
C GLU A 121 18.94 6.90 32.12
N ILE A 122 18.11 7.68 31.40
CA ILE A 122 16.86 8.22 31.94
C ILE A 122 15.86 7.10 32.25
N MET A 123 15.73 6.12 31.36
CA MET A 123 14.85 4.98 31.56
C MET A 123 15.31 4.09 32.71
N TYR A 124 16.62 3.84 32.83
CA TYR A 124 17.22 3.12 33.95
C TYR A 124 16.95 3.82 35.29
N ARG A 125 17.16 5.14 35.37
CA ARG A 125 16.85 5.92 36.58
C ARG A 125 15.38 5.87 36.96
N LYS A 126 14.48 5.97 35.97
CA LYS A 126 13.04 5.89 36.19
C LYS A 126 12.64 4.51 36.73
N GLN A 127 13.22 3.45 36.17
CA GLN A 127 13.02 2.09 36.63
C GLN A 127 13.52 1.90 38.08
N MET A 128 14.72 2.38 38.40
CA MET A 128 15.28 2.30 39.76
C MET A 128 14.48 3.09 40.79
N LYS A 129 13.97 4.28 40.44
CA LYS A 129 13.05 5.03 41.31
C LYS A 129 11.77 4.27 41.62
N ASN A 130 11.30 3.42 40.70
CA ASN A 130 10.13 2.58 40.92
C ASN A 130 10.46 1.38 41.83
N TYR A 131 11.66 0.81 41.72
CA TYR A 131 12.12 -0.26 42.62
C TYR A 131 12.37 0.21 44.06
N ASN A 132 12.86 1.43 44.26
CA ASN A 132 13.02 2.03 45.59
C ASN A 132 11.70 2.44 46.28
N LYS A 133 10.54 2.25 45.62
CA LYS A 133 9.20 2.46 46.19
C LYS A 133 8.50 1.17 46.63
N LYS A 134 9.18 0.02 46.69
CA LYS A 134 8.59 -1.17 47.32
C LYS A 134 8.44 -0.91 48.83
N PRO A 135 7.25 -1.08 49.44
CA PRO A 135 7.10 -0.98 50.88
C PRO A 135 7.97 -2.06 51.54
N ARG A 136 8.67 -1.69 52.62
CA ARG A 136 9.36 -2.67 53.46
C ARG A 136 8.31 -3.66 53.98
N PRO A 137 8.56 -4.98 53.94
CA PRO A 137 7.70 -5.92 54.63
C PRO A 137 7.85 -5.69 56.14
N ASP A 138 6.71 -5.56 56.83
CA ASP A 138 6.60 -5.50 58.29
C ASP A 138 6.95 -6.87 58.92
#